data_AF-A0A097KNI1-F1
#
_entry.id   AF-A0A097KNI1-F1
#
_cell.length_a   1.000
_cell.length_b   1.000
_cell.length_c   1.000
_cell.angle_alpha   90.00
_cell.angle_beta   90.00
_cell.angle_gamma   90.00
#
_symmetry.space_group_name_H-M   'P 1'
#
loop_
_entity.id
_entity.type
_entity.pdbx_description
1 polymer ?
#
loop_
_entity_poly.entity_id
_entity_poly.type
_entity_poly.pdbx_seq_one_letter_code
_entity_poly.pdbx_strand_id
1 'polypeptide(L)'
;MTQKIRFAKFIKRFFFETKNKYLFFKKYFSLGIFFLFLGFLLGNIFGTFLNLFRNYLIWDGLIVFFLIFFCEIVNYNIYTKKKKLSHIFTWSLKFPGAILWKFLNYFKIGVLFGFFIDAFKVGS
;
A
#
# COMPACT_ATOMS: atom_id res chain seq x y z
N MET A 1 30.63 30.24 18.11
CA MET A 1 29.50 29.86 18.99
C MET A 1 28.19 29.57 18.22
N THR A 2 28.01 30.06 16.99
CA THR A 2 26.79 29.93 16.16
C THR A 2 26.54 28.55 15.54
N GLN A 3 27.58 27.75 15.25
CA GLN A 3 27.41 26.41 14.64
C GLN A 3 26.75 25.39 15.58
N LYS A 4 27.05 25.42 16.89
CA LYS A 4 26.44 24.52 17.88
C LYS A 4 24.90 24.67 17.95
N ILE A 5 24.39 25.88 17.72
CA ILE A 5 22.96 26.22 17.75
C ILE A 5 22.23 25.67 16.52
N ARG A 6 22.87 25.68 15.34
CA ARG A 6 22.28 25.15 14.10
C ARG A 6 22.13 23.63 14.13
N PHE A 7 23.15 22.93 14.62
CA PHE A 7 23.12 21.47 14.74
C PHE A 7 22.07 20.99 15.75
N ALA A 8 21.95 21.66 16.90
CA ALA A 8 20.91 21.37 17.89
C ALA A 8 19.49 21.57 17.31
N LYS A 9 19.28 22.60 16.49
CA LYS A 9 17.99 22.83 15.81
C LYS A 9 17.67 21.73 14.78
N PHE A 10 18.67 21.24 14.06
CA PHE A 10 18.53 20.10 13.15
C PHE A 10 18.12 18.82 13.90
N ILE A 11 18.82 18.49 14.99
CA ILE A 11 18.49 17.34 15.83
C ILE A 11 17.07 17.43 16.37
N LYS A 12 16.67 18.59 16.91
CA LYS A 12 15.33 18.80 17.47
C LYS A 12 14.25 18.62 16.40
N ARG A 13 14.48 19.11 15.18
CA ARG A 13 13.57 18.92 14.04
C ARG A 13 13.48 17.44 13.65
N PHE A 14 14.61 16.75 13.57
CA PHE A 14 14.65 15.33 13.26
C PHE A 14 13.88 14.49 14.28
N PHE A 15 14.07 14.73 15.59
CA PHE A 15 13.31 14.06 16.64
C PHE A 15 11.82 14.36 16.57
N PHE A 16 11.44 15.60 16.29
CA PHE A 16 10.03 15.98 16.13
C PHE A 16 9.38 15.26 14.94
N GLU A 17 10.05 15.23 13.79
CA GLU A 17 9.58 14.51 12.60
C GLU A 17 9.48 12.99 12.86
N THR A 18 10.43 12.43 13.62
CA THR A 18 10.44 11.01 13.97
C THR A 18 9.30 10.67 14.94
N LYS A 19 9.10 11.49 15.98
CA LYS A 19 8.00 11.32 16.95
C LYS A 19 6.64 11.37 16.27
N ASN A 20 6.47 12.29 15.34
CA ASN A 20 5.26 12.44 14.57
C ASN A 20 4.99 11.21 13.68
N LYS A 21 6.01 10.71 12.96
CA LYS A 21 5.90 9.45 12.17
C LYS A 21 5.56 8.25 13.06
N TYR A 22 6.17 8.16 14.24
CA TYR A 22 5.91 7.09 15.20
C TYR A 22 4.46 7.10 15.71
N LEU A 23 3.89 8.26 16.04
CA LEU A 23 2.49 8.38 16.46
C LEU A 23 1.52 7.92 15.36
N PHE A 24 1.80 8.27 14.11
CA PHE A 24 1.02 7.80 12.97
C PHE A 24 1.13 6.28 12.81
N PHE A 25 2.35 5.74 12.89
CA PHE A 25 2.60 4.31 12.81
C PHE A 25 1.86 3.56 13.91
N LYS A 26 1.99 3.98 15.17
CA LYS A 26 1.30 3.37 16.32
C LYS A 26 -0.20 3.24 16.11
N LYS A 27 -0.84 4.25 15.49
CA LYS A 27 -2.29 4.26 15.27
C LYS A 27 -2.75 3.30 14.16
N TYR A 28 -2.00 3.19 13.07
CA TYR A 28 -2.46 2.48 11.86
C TYR A 28 -1.71 1.18 11.55
N PHE A 29 -0.67 0.84 12.32
CA PHE A 29 0.15 -0.34 12.07
C PHE A 29 -0.65 -1.65 12.09
N SER A 30 -1.44 -1.86 13.14
CA SER A 30 -2.28 -3.06 13.27
C SER A 30 -3.25 -3.20 12.09
N LEU A 31 -3.91 -2.11 11.69
CA LEU A 31 -4.83 -2.12 10.55
C LEU A 31 -4.10 -2.36 9.23
N GLY A 32 -2.89 -1.81 9.05
CA GLY A 32 -2.06 -2.04 7.87
C GLY A 32 -1.65 -3.51 7.72
N ILE A 33 -1.23 -4.14 8.82
CA ILE A 33 -0.92 -5.58 8.86
C ILE A 33 -2.17 -6.40 8.55
N PHE A 34 -3.32 -6.05 9.14
CA PHE A 34 -4.57 -6.73 8.87
C PHE A 34 -4.93 -6.73 7.38
N PHE A 35 -4.88 -5.57 6.71
CA PHE A 35 -5.13 -5.48 5.26
C PHE A 35 -4.12 -6.23 4.41
N LEU A 36 -2.85 -6.27 4.83
CA LEU A 36 -1.81 -7.05 4.16
C LEU A 36 -2.13 -8.55 4.23
N PHE A 37 -2.45 -9.08 5.42
CA PHE A 37 -2.81 -10.48 5.58
C PHE A 37 -4.14 -10.83 4.90
N LEU A 38 -5.12 -9.93 4.92
CA LEU A 38 -6.39 -10.09 4.21
C LEU A 38 -6.14 -10.25 2.69
N GLY A 39 -5.29 -9.38 2.12
CA GLY A 39 -4.89 -9.47 0.71
C GLY A 39 -4.15 -10.76 0.41
N PHE A 40 -3.23 -11.16 1.29
CA PHE A 40 -2.48 -12.40 1.16
C PHE A 40 -3.37 -13.65 1.14
N LEU A 41 -4.34 -13.74 2.05
CA LEU A 41 -5.30 -14.82 2.09
C LEU A 41 -6.14 -14.90 0.81
N LEU A 42 -6.62 -13.76 0.32
CA LEU A 42 -7.36 -13.71 -0.94
C LEU A 42 -6.50 -14.08 -2.15
N GLY A 43 -5.22 -13.67 -2.17
CA GLY A 43 -4.26 -14.07 -3.20
C GLY A 43 -4.07 -15.59 -3.25
N ASN A 44 -3.94 -16.24 -2.10
CA ASN A 44 -3.77 -17.70 -2.04
C ASN A 44 -5.05 -18.49 -2.37
N ILE A 45 -6.24 -17.92 -2.12
CA ILE A 45 -7.53 -18.54 -2.48
C ILE A 45 -7.87 -18.28 -3.96
N PHE A 46 -7.14 -17.39 -4.63
CA PHE A 46 -7.49 -16.95 -5.98
C PHE A 46 -7.47 -18.09 -6.99
N GLY A 47 -6.50 -19.00 -6.95
CA GLY A 47 -6.45 -20.13 -7.89
C GLY A 47 -7.67 -21.05 -7.80
N THR A 48 -8.18 -21.31 -6.58
CA THR A 48 -9.40 -22.12 -6.39
C THR A 48 -10.66 -21.37 -6.83
N PHE A 49 -10.71 -20.05 -6.59
CA PHE A 49 -11.79 -19.19 -7.07
C PHE A 49 -11.81 -19.06 -8.60
N LEU A 50 -10.64 -19.01 -9.24
CA LEU A 50 -10.49 -18.90 -10.69
C LEU A 50 -11.06 -20.13 -11.40
N ASN A 51 -10.81 -21.33 -10.87
CA ASN A 51 -11.42 -22.55 -11.40
C ASN A 51 -12.96 -22.54 -11.33
N LEU A 52 -13.55 -21.94 -10.30
CA LEU A 52 -15.01 -21.77 -10.23
C LEU A 52 -15.50 -20.75 -11.27
N PHE A 53 -14.77 -19.65 -11.45
CA PHE A 53 -15.10 -18.59 -12.41
C PHE A 53 -14.93 -19.01 -13.86
N ARG A 54 -13.99 -19.91 -14.15
CA ARG A 54 -13.71 -20.43 -15.50
C ARG A 54 -14.92 -21.13 -16.13
N ASN A 55 -15.84 -21.65 -15.32
CA ASN A 55 -17.10 -22.21 -15.81
C ASN A 55 -18.09 -21.14 -16.30
N TYR A 56 -17.94 -19.89 -15.86
CA TYR A 56 -18.81 -18.76 -16.22
C TYR A 56 -18.15 -17.78 -17.20
N LEU A 57 -16.83 -17.63 -17.13
CA LEU A 57 -16.04 -16.70 -17.92
C LEU A 57 -14.95 -17.46 -18.67
N ILE A 58 -15.08 -17.53 -19.99
CA ILE A 58 -14.21 -18.32 -20.88
C ILE A 58 -12.83 -17.66 -21.09
N TRP A 59 -12.68 -16.38 -20.77
CA TRP A 59 -11.46 -15.62 -21.04
C TRP A 59 -10.67 -15.32 -19.76
N ASP A 60 -9.70 -16.17 -19.44
CA ASP A 60 -8.72 -15.93 -18.37
C ASP A 60 -7.98 -14.59 -18.58
N GLY A 61 -7.80 -14.16 -19.84
CA GLY A 61 -7.23 -12.86 -20.21
C GLY A 61 -8.04 -11.66 -19.69
N LEU A 62 -9.38 -11.76 -19.58
CA LEU A 62 -10.20 -10.69 -19.00
C LEU A 62 -9.96 -10.55 -17.50
N ILE A 63 -9.75 -11.68 -16.80
CA ILE A 63 -9.47 -11.69 -15.35
C ILE A 63 -8.12 -11.01 -15.10
N VAL A 64 -7.09 -11.34 -15.89
CA VAL A 64 -5.77 -10.70 -15.80
C VAL A 64 -5.85 -9.22 -16.15
N PHE A 65 -6.60 -8.86 -17.20
CA PHE A 65 -6.81 -7.45 -17.56
C PHE A 65 -7.47 -6.65 -16.43
N PHE A 66 -8.52 -7.21 -15.80
CA PHE A 66 -9.18 -6.58 -14.64
C PHE A 66 -8.23 -6.40 -13.46
N LEU A 67 -7.35 -7.38 -13.22
CA LEU A 67 -6.35 -7.35 -12.16
C LEU A 67 -5.30 -6.26 -12.38
N ILE A 68 -4.79 -6.15 -13.62
CA ILE A 68 -3.86 -5.08 -14.01
C ILE A 68 -4.55 -3.72 -13.89
N PHE A 69 -5.78 -3.60 -14.35
CA PHE A 69 -6.56 -2.38 -14.26
C PHE A 69 -6.81 -1.95 -12.80
N PHE A 70 -7.16 -2.89 -11.92
CA PHE A 70 -7.25 -2.64 -10.48
C PHE A 70 -5.91 -2.15 -9.90
N CYS A 71 -4.80 -2.80 -10.27
CA CYS A 71 -3.48 -2.39 -9.82
C CYS A 71 -3.12 -0.97 -10.27
N GLU A 72 -3.51 -0.59 -11.48
CA GLU A 72 -3.28 0.73 -12.04
C GLU A 72 -4.14 1.80 -11.36
N ILE A 73 -5.42 1.51 -11.08
CA ILE A 73 -6.28 2.43 -10.30
C ILE A 73 -5.67 2.72 -8.93
N VAL A 74 -5.22 1.69 -8.21
CA VAL A 74 -4.60 1.87 -6.89
C VAL A 74 -3.32 2.71 -7.01
N ASN A 75 -2.47 2.42 -8.00
CA ASN A 75 -1.23 3.16 -8.25
C ASN A 75 -1.52 4.63 -8.59
N TYR A 76 -2.40 4.89 -9.55
CA TYR A 76 -2.78 6.23 -9.97
C TYR A 76 -3.25 7.06 -8.77
N ASN A 77 -4.12 6.51 -7.92
CA ASN A 77 -4.64 7.23 -6.75
C ASN A 77 -3.56 7.56 -5.70
N ILE A 78 -2.51 6.75 -5.58
CA ILE A 78 -1.40 6.98 -4.65
C ILE A 78 -0.39 7.98 -5.22
N TYR A 79 -0.03 7.85 -6.50
CA TYR A 79 1.06 8.62 -7.12
C TYR A 79 0.61 9.95 -7.72
N THR A 80 -0.60 10.04 -8.28
CA THR A 80 -1.13 11.30 -8.83
C THR A 80 -1.25 12.39 -7.76
N LYS A 81 -1.52 12.01 -6.51
CA LYS A 81 -1.54 12.95 -5.38
C LYS A 81 -0.16 13.45 -4.96
N LYS A 82 0.93 12.72 -5.26
CA LYS A 82 2.30 13.17 -4.95
C LYS A 82 2.82 14.21 -5.95
N LYS A 83 2.44 14.12 -7.24
CA LYS A 83 2.95 15.02 -8.29
C LYS A 83 2.46 16.47 -8.20
N LYS A 84 1.32 16.73 -7.54
CA LYS A 84 0.79 18.09 -7.31
C LYS A 84 1.30 18.75 -6.00
N LEU A 85 2.11 18.04 -5.21
CA LEU A 85 2.50 18.41 -3.84
C LEU A 85 4.02 18.56 -3.69
N SER A 86 4.71 19.11 -4.70
CA SER A 86 6.18 19.19 -4.69
C SER A 86 6.76 20.43 -3.99
N HIS A 87 5.96 21.36 -3.46
CA HIS A 87 6.54 22.62 -2.95
C HIS A 87 6.26 23.01 -1.50
N ILE A 88 5.39 22.32 -0.77
CA ILE A 88 5.11 22.70 0.62
C ILE A 88 4.96 21.44 1.46
N PHE A 89 6.00 21.18 2.24
CA PHE A 89 5.96 20.73 3.62
C PHE A 89 4.60 20.98 4.32
N THR A 90 3.58 20.15 4.11
CA THR A 90 2.40 20.11 4.96
C THR A 90 2.07 18.68 5.35
N TRP A 91 2.56 18.39 6.53
CA TRP A 91 2.33 17.26 7.41
C TRP A 91 0.88 17.26 7.96
N SER A 92 -0.14 17.39 7.10
CA SER A 92 -1.55 17.38 7.53
C SER A 92 -2.44 16.56 6.61
N LEU A 93 -2.60 15.30 7.00
CA LEU A 93 -3.69 14.43 6.57
C LEU A 93 -5.03 15.10 6.89
N LYS A 94 -5.69 15.68 5.89
CA LYS A 94 -7.11 16.05 5.97
C LYS A 94 -7.89 15.58 4.74
N PHE A 95 -7.80 14.29 4.40
CA PHE A 95 -8.86 13.63 3.63
C PHE A 95 -8.94 12.15 4.04
N PRO A 96 -10.09 11.64 4.54
CA PRO A 96 -10.24 10.24 4.94
C PRO A 96 -9.93 9.28 3.78
N GLY A 97 -10.23 9.69 2.55
CA GLY A 97 -9.89 8.92 1.35
C GLY A 97 -8.40 8.63 1.19
N ALA A 98 -7.50 9.52 1.62
CA ALA A 98 -6.05 9.30 1.48
C ALA A 98 -5.54 8.15 2.36
N ILE A 99 -6.24 7.85 3.46
CA ILE A 99 -5.92 6.72 4.33
C ILE A 99 -6.48 5.41 3.77
N LEU A 100 -7.68 5.44 3.19
CA LEU A 100 -8.25 4.27 2.51
C LEU A 100 -7.37 3.80 1.34
N TRP A 101 -6.86 4.72 0.52
CA TRP A 101 -5.93 4.38 -0.56
C TRP A 101 -4.62 3.75 -0.06
N LYS A 102 -4.14 4.11 1.14
CA LYS A 102 -2.97 3.45 1.75
C LYS A 102 -3.29 2.02 2.18
N PHE A 103 -4.48 1.78 2.73
CA PHE A 103 -4.91 0.43 3.10
C PHE A 103 -5.15 -0.45 1.88
N LEU A 104 -5.77 0.10 0.82
CA LEU A 104 -5.89 -0.59 -0.48
C LEU A 104 -4.53 -0.92 -1.08
N ASN A 105 -3.50 -0.09 -0.85
CA ASN A 105 -2.14 -0.41 -1.26
C ASN A 105 -1.56 -1.61 -0.49
N TYR A 106 -1.73 -1.64 0.84
CA TYR A 106 -1.29 -2.78 1.65
C TYR A 106 -2.01 -4.07 1.25
N PHE A 107 -3.31 -3.97 0.99
CA PHE A 107 -4.11 -5.07 0.45
C PHE A 107 -3.58 -5.55 -0.90
N LYS A 108 -3.37 -4.63 -1.86
CA LYS A 108 -2.79 -4.94 -3.17
C LYS A 108 -1.45 -5.67 -3.05
N ILE A 109 -0.55 -5.20 -2.16
CA ILE A 109 0.74 -5.84 -1.91
C ILE A 109 0.53 -7.27 -1.37
N GLY A 110 -0.41 -7.45 -0.44
CA GLY A 110 -0.80 -8.77 0.06
C GLY A 110 -1.26 -9.72 -1.04
N VAL A 111 -2.16 -9.27 -1.91
CA VAL A 111 -2.68 -10.08 -3.04
C VAL A 111 -1.55 -10.50 -3.99
N LEU A 112 -0.69 -9.55 -4.39
CA LEU A 112 0.46 -9.85 -5.26
C LEU A 112 1.44 -10.83 -4.61
N PHE A 113 1.65 -10.71 -3.29
CA PHE A 113 2.48 -11.64 -2.54
C PHE A 113 1.85 -13.05 -2.49
N GLY A 114 0.53 -13.15 -2.36
CA GLY A 114 -0.18 -14.42 -2.46
C GLY A 114 0.01 -15.09 -3.83
N PHE A 115 -0.19 -14.35 -4.93
CA PHE A 115 0.05 -14.86 -6.28
C PHE A 115 1.49 -15.29 -6.50
N PHE A 116 2.44 -14.53 -5.96
CA PHE A 116 3.84 -14.90 -5.99
C PHE A 116 4.04 -16.28 -5.36
N ILE A 117 3.58 -16.50 -4.13
CA ILE A 117 3.72 -17.80 -3.46
C ILE A 117 3.03 -18.93 -4.23
N ASP A 118 1.81 -18.71 -4.72
CA ASP A 118 1.08 -19.74 -5.47
C ASP A 118 1.79 -20.11 -6.79
N ALA A 119 2.37 -19.13 -7.48
CA ALA A 119 3.20 -19.37 -8.66
C ALA A 119 4.47 -20.18 -8.33
N PHE A 120 5.11 -19.95 -7.18
CA PHE A 120 6.23 -20.78 -6.73
C PHE A 120 5.81 -22.22 -6.42
N LYS A 121 4.62 -22.42 -5.85
CA LYS A 121 4.10 -23.75 -5.51
C LYS A 121 3.88 -24.64 -6.74
N VAL A 122 3.45 -24.06 -7.86
CA VAL A 122 3.19 -24.81 -9.11
C VAL A 122 4.47 -24.99 -9.94
N GLY A 123 5.51 -24.17 -9.69
CA GLY A 123 6.77 -24.19 -10.43
C GLY A 123 7.93 -24.98 -9.80
N SER A 124 7.76 -25.53 -8.59
CA SER A 124 8.73 -26.42 -7.91
C SER A 124 8.36 -27.89 -8.06
#